data_AF-A0A8H6N905-F1
#
_entry.id   AF-A0A8H6N905-F1
#
_cell.length_a   1.000
_cell.length_b   1.000
_cell.length_c   1.000
_cell.angle_alpha   90.00
_cell.angle_beta   90.00
_cell.angle_gamma   90.00
#
_symmetry.space_group_name_H-M   'P 1'
#
loop_
_entity.id
_entity.type
_entity.pdbx_description
1 polymer ?
#
loop_
_entity_poly.entity_id
_entity_poly.type
_entity_poly.pdbx_seq_one_letter_code
_entity_poly.pdbx_strand_id
1 'polypeptide(L)'
;MQAKTILLTIFVALAAALPSPAETTGEVTQGPYPNPDAPASEGDVSLLAVKNWQAAGGCKRDWDEDRRCVNQCIGEANSKCVGWKSMTGVLQGGCVISWNTCRCVCEY
;
A
#
# COMPACT_ATOMS: atom_id res chain seq x y z
N MET A 1 -6.58 34.25 -45.20
CA MET A 1 -7.79 33.43 -45.40
C MET A 1 -7.76 32.32 -44.35
N GLN A 2 -8.84 32.17 -43.58
CA GLN A 2 -9.00 31.19 -42.51
C GLN A 2 -9.27 29.80 -43.09
N ALA A 3 -8.72 28.77 -42.47
CA ALA A 3 -9.31 27.43 -42.49
C ALA A 3 -9.50 26.98 -41.04
N LYS A 4 -10.72 27.18 -40.56
CA LYS A 4 -11.28 26.54 -39.37
C LYS A 4 -11.53 25.07 -39.71
N THR A 5 -11.10 24.16 -38.85
CA THR A 5 -11.71 22.82 -38.80
C THR A 5 -11.84 22.37 -37.36
N ILE A 6 -13.10 22.35 -36.91
CA ILE A 6 -13.58 21.76 -35.66
C ILE A 6 -14.15 20.38 -36.03
N LEU A 7 -13.87 19.32 -35.27
CA LEU A 7 -14.66 18.08 -35.25
C LEU A 7 -14.53 17.47 -33.84
N LEU A 8 -15.48 17.70 -32.92
CA LEU A 8 -16.76 17.00 -32.67
C LEU A 8 -16.63 15.59 -32.05
N THR A 9 -16.89 15.61 -30.74
CA THR A 9 -17.30 14.59 -29.75
C THR A 9 -17.94 13.28 -30.22
N ILE A 10 -17.62 12.17 -29.55
CA ILE A 10 -18.56 11.07 -29.27
C ILE A 10 -18.40 10.64 -27.81
N PHE A 11 -19.46 10.84 -27.02
CA PHE A 11 -19.67 10.18 -25.72
C PHE A 11 -20.36 8.84 -25.97
N VAL A 12 -19.82 7.74 -25.43
CA VAL A 12 -20.56 6.49 -25.28
C VAL A 12 -20.69 6.20 -23.79
N ALA A 13 -21.88 6.45 -23.25
CA ALA A 13 -22.31 5.94 -21.97
C ALA A 13 -23.05 4.62 -22.22
N LEU A 14 -22.60 3.53 -21.59
CA LEU A 14 -23.41 2.34 -21.41
C LEU A 14 -23.26 1.85 -19.97
N ALA A 15 -24.37 1.94 -19.23
CA ALA A 15 -24.48 1.52 -17.85
C ALA A 15 -25.03 0.09 -17.75
N ALA A 16 -24.54 -0.61 -16.73
CA ALA A 16 -25.10 -1.73 -15.97
C ALA A 16 -25.44 -3.06 -16.69
N ALA A 17 -24.73 -4.13 -16.32
CA ALA A 17 -25.24 -5.18 -15.38
C ALA A 17 -24.36 -6.45 -15.45
N LEU A 18 -23.87 -6.91 -14.28
CA LEU A 18 -23.22 -8.21 -14.08
C LEU A 18 -24.25 -9.36 -14.17
N PRO A 19 -23.80 -10.59 -14.46
CA PRO A 19 -23.65 -11.55 -13.35
C PRO A 19 -22.32 -12.34 -13.36
N SER A 20 -21.80 -12.61 -12.16
CA SER A 20 -20.66 -13.50 -11.81
C SER A 20 -21.09 -15.00 -11.82
N PRO A 21 -20.33 -15.98 -11.27
CA PRO A 21 -18.88 -16.32 -11.31
C PRO A 21 -18.63 -17.83 -11.61
N ALA A 22 -17.38 -18.24 -11.96
CA ALA A 22 -16.74 -19.54 -11.59
C ALA A 22 -15.32 -19.64 -12.22
N GLU A 23 -14.24 -19.59 -11.41
CA GLU A 23 -13.30 -20.69 -11.08
C GLU A 23 -12.32 -21.08 -12.23
N THR A 24 -10.98 -21.25 -12.13
CA THR A 24 -10.01 -21.27 -11.02
C THR A 24 -8.55 -21.37 -11.59
N THR A 25 -7.59 -20.64 -10.98
CA THR A 25 -6.08 -20.73 -11.02
C THR A 25 -5.31 -20.30 -12.27
N GLY A 26 -4.21 -19.53 -12.25
CA GLY A 26 -3.35 -18.86 -11.24
C GLY A 26 -2.34 -17.97 -12.03
N GLU A 27 -1.50 -17.09 -11.51
CA GLU A 27 -0.99 -16.80 -10.17
C GLU A 27 -0.35 -15.39 -10.25
N VAL A 28 -0.93 -14.39 -9.58
CA VAL A 28 -0.24 -13.14 -9.24
C VAL A 28 -0.65 -12.82 -7.81
N THR A 29 0.22 -13.21 -6.88
CA THR A 29 0.07 -12.94 -5.44
C THR A 29 0.18 -11.44 -5.19
N GLN A 30 -0.95 -10.73 -5.29
CA GLN A 30 -1.13 -9.43 -4.65
C GLN A 30 -1.47 -9.68 -3.19
N GLY A 31 -0.51 -9.43 -2.30
CA GLY A 31 -0.72 -9.50 -0.86
C GLY A 31 -1.90 -8.61 -0.43
N PRO A 32 -2.72 -9.05 0.54
CA PRO A 32 -3.97 -8.38 0.88
C PRO A 32 -3.71 -7.02 1.54
N TYR A 33 -4.40 -5.99 1.04
CA TYR A 33 -4.68 -4.79 1.82
C TYR A 33 -5.55 -5.23 3.01
N PRO A 34 -5.16 -4.97 4.28
CA PRO A 34 -5.98 -5.37 5.41
C PRO A 34 -7.27 -4.54 5.41
N ASN A 35 -8.38 -5.21 5.15
CA ASN A 35 -9.73 -4.73 5.42
C ASN A 35 -9.88 -4.54 6.94
N PRO A 36 -10.24 -3.35 7.45
CA PRO A 36 -10.35 -3.12 8.90
C PRO A 36 -11.47 -3.92 9.58
N ASP A 37 -12.36 -4.58 8.81
CA ASP A 37 -13.52 -5.34 9.31
C ASP A 37 -13.40 -6.86 9.14
N ALA A 38 -12.22 -7.40 8.79
CA ALA A 38 -12.05 -8.86 8.69
C ALA A 38 -11.86 -9.50 10.08
N PRO A 39 -12.68 -10.49 10.49
CA PRO A 39 -12.44 -11.24 11.72
C PRO A 39 -11.11 -11.99 11.60
N ALA A 40 -10.23 -11.77 12.58
CA ALA A 40 -8.90 -12.36 12.63
C ALA A 40 -8.99 -13.89 12.50
N SER A 41 -8.51 -14.45 11.39
CA SER A 41 -8.33 -15.89 11.25
C SER A 41 -7.28 -16.37 12.25
N GLU A 42 -7.69 -17.34 13.05
CA GLU A 42 -6.89 -18.03 14.06
C GLU A 42 -5.70 -18.75 13.41
N GLY A 43 -4.48 -18.27 13.71
CA GLY A 43 -3.24 -18.95 13.34
C GLY A 43 -2.10 -17.98 13.09
N ASP A 44 -1.27 -17.79 14.12
CA ASP A 44 0.06 -17.15 14.06
C ASP A 44 0.07 -15.61 13.95
N VAL A 45 0.09 -14.92 15.09
CA VAL A 45 1.31 -14.31 15.64
C VAL A 45 0.97 -13.48 16.88
N SER A 46 1.64 -13.80 17.99
CA SER A 46 1.91 -12.95 19.16
C SER A 46 0.92 -11.83 19.51
N LEU A 47 0.30 -11.95 20.68
CA LEU A 47 -0.30 -10.86 21.48
C LEU A 47 0.73 -9.80 21.94
N LEU A 48 1.77 -9.55 21.14
CA LEU A 48 2.61 -8.37 21.27
C LEU A 48 1.75 -7.20 20.80
N ALA A 49 1.68 -6.14 21.60
CA ALA A 49 1.10 -4.91 21.11
C ALA A 49 1.94 -4.47 19.90
N VAL A 50 1.37 -4.49 18.70
CA VAL A 50 2.04 -4.06 17.48
C VAL A 50 1.34 -2.81 16.98
N LYS A 51 2.10 -1.75 16.74
CA LYS A 51 1.59 -0.53 16.11
C LYS A 51 2.29 -0.32 14.77
N ASN A 52 1.52 0.07 13.77
CA ASN A 52 2.04 0.29 12.43
C ASN A 52 1.57 1.65 11.88
N TRP A 53 2.41 2.27 11.05
CA TRP A 53 2.12 3.53 10.38
C TRP A 53 2.89 3.64 9.06
N GLN A 54 2.45 4.54 8.18
CA GLN A 54 3.17 4.87 6.95
C GLN A 54 4.25 5.92 7.26
N ALA A 55 5.51 5.61 6.94
CA ALA A 55 6.63 6.55 7.10
C ALA A 55 6.38 7.84 6.31
N ALA A 56 6.80 8.97 6.86
CA ALA A 56 6.85 10.24 6.14
C ALA A 56 7.91 10.17 5.03
N GLY A 57 7.58 10.74 3.87
CA GLY A 57 8.43 10.69 2.67
C GLY A 57 7.70 10.15 1.44
N GLY A 58 6.56 9.49 1.62
CA GLY A 58 5.67 9.07 0.55
C GLY A 58 6.28 8.01 -0.37
N CYS A 59 5.92 8.08 -1.65
CA CYS A 59 6.36 7.15 -2.68
C CYS A 59 7.79 7.50 -3.12
N LYS A 60 8.74 6.56 -3.03
CA LYS A 60 10.13 6.73 -3.48
C LYS A 60 10.69 5.43 -4.06
N ARG A 61 11.73 5.55 -4.88
CA ARG A 61 12.43 4.40 -5.49
C ARG A 61 13.52 3.81 -4.59
N ASP A 62 14.02 4.60 -3.67
CA ASP A 62 15.25 4.40 -2.89
C ASP A 62 14.94 4.01 -1.43
N TRP A 63 13.77 3.44 -1.18
CA TRP A 63 13.38 3.04 0.18
C TRP A 63 14.14 1.80 0.68
N ASP A 64 14.54 0.92 -0.24
CA ASP A 64 15.35 -0.28 0.01
C ASP A 64 16.85 0.02 0.13
N GLU A 65 17.31 1.09 -0.50
CA GLU A 65 18.68 1.57 -0.42
C GLU A 65 19.06 1.93 1.02
N ASP A 66 20.25 1.49 1.47
CA ASP A 66 20.87 1.85 2.76
C ASP A 66 19.95 1.77 3.99
N ARG A 67 18.98 0.84 3.97
CA ARG A 67 17.97 0.68 5.02
C ARG A 67 17.18 1.97 5.29
N ARG A 68 17.02 2.85 4.30
CA ARG A 68 16.34 4.15 4.44
C ARG A 68 14.94 4.03 5.00
N CYS A 69 14.19 3.00 4.60
CA CYS A 69 12.87 2.73 5.16
C CYS A 69 12.93 2.52 6.68
N VAL A 70 13.79 1.62 7.15
CA VAL A 70 13.94 1.34 8.59
C VAL A 70 14.47 2.57 9.34
N ASN A 71 15.45 3.29 8.77
CA ASN A 71 16.02 4.49 9.38
C ASN A 71 14.97 5.59 9.56
N GLN A 72 14.09 5.78 8.56
CA GLN A 72 12.98 6.71 8.67
C GLN A 72 12.00 6.30 9.77
N CYS A 73 11.66 5.01 9.86
CA CYS A 73 10.81 4.50 10.93
C CYS A 73 11.41 4.77 12.32
N ILE A 74 12.70 4.49 12.51
CA ILE A 74 13.41 4.75 13.77
C ILE A 74 13.42 6.26 14.08
N GLY A 75 13.62 7.11 13.08
CA GLY A 75 13.57 8.56 13.25
C GLY A 75 12.20 9.07 13.72
N GLU A 76 11.12 8.46 13.23
CA GLU A 76 9.75 8.82 13.60
C GLU A 76 9.26 8.14 14.88
N ALA A 77 9.91 7.07 15.30
CA ALA A 77 9.52 6.21 16.42
C ALA A 77 9.29 6.98 17.71
N ASN A 78 10.12 7.98 18.00
CA ASN A 78 10.00 8.81 19.21
C ASN A 78 8.66 9.54 19.32
N SER A 79 7.99 9.81 18.20
CA SER A 79 6.69 10.49 18.17
C SER A 79 5.52 9.54 17.91
N LYS A 80 5.76 8.44 17.20
CA LYS A 80 4.71 7.53 16.73
C LYS A 80 4.59 6.27 17.57
N CYS A 81 5.67 5.82 18.20
CA CYS A 81 5.71 4.55 18.93
C CYS A 81 6.63 4.64 20.15
N VAL A 82 6.24 5.42 21.16
CA VAL A 82 7.05 5.64 22.37
C VAL A 82 7.16 4.35 23.19
N GLY A 83 8.37 3.93 23.54
CA GLY A 83 8.60 2.73 24.35
C GLY A 83 8.64 1.43 23.54
N TRP A 84 8.84 1.52 22.23
CA TRP A 84 9.04 0.38 21.35
C TRP A 84 10.28 -0.45 21.75
N LYS A 85 10.16 -1.78 21.65
CA LYS A 85 11.23 -2.76 21.85
C LYS A 85 11.89 -3.17 20.54
N SER A 86 11.11 -3.31 19.47
CA SER A 86 11.60 -3.63 18.13
C SER A 86 10.97 -2.72 17.07
N MET A 87 11.69 -2.52 15.96
CA MET A 87 11.19 -1.74 14.82
C MET A 87 11.54 -2.40 13.50
N THR A 88 10.53 -2.51 12.64
CA THR A 88 10.64 -3.09 11.31
C THR A 88 10.11 -2.09 10.28
N GLY A 89 10.88 -1.88 9.21
CA GLY A 89 10.47 -1.12 8.03
C GLY A 89 10.14 -2.10 6.90
N VAL A 90 8.90 -2.07 6.43
CA VAL A 90 8.37 -2.96 5.38
C VAL A 90 8.12 -2.14 4.13
N LEU A 91 8.71 -2.56 3.02
CA LEU A 91 8.45 -1.94 1.72
C LEU A 91 7.06 -2.34 1.24
N GLN A 92 6.21 -1.34 0.99
CA GLN A 92 4.92 -1.54 0.36
C GLN A 92 5.01 -1.03 -1.08
N GLY A 93 4.99 -1.95 -2.03
CA GLY A 93 5.00 -1.60 -3.45
C GLY A 93 3.67 -1.01 -3.92
N GLY A 94 3.67 -0.46 -5.14
CA GLY A 94 2.43 -0.17 -5.86
C GLY A 94 1.93 1.27 -5.76
N CYS A 95 2.76 2.22 -5.29
CA CYS A 95 2.40 3.63 -5.34
C CYS A 95 2.58 4.24 -6.74
N VAL A 96 3.70 3.94 -7.41
CA VAL A 96 3.99 4.25 -8.84
C VAL A 96 4.85 3.10 -9.38
N ILE A 97 4.85 2.84 -10.70
CA ILE A 97 5.66 1.78 -11.34
C ILE A 97 7.12 1.86 -10.85
N SER A 98 7.61 0.79 -10.22
CA SER A 98 8.96 0.65 -9.63
C SER A 98 9.26 1.57 -8.43
N TRP A 99 8.24 2.15 -7.80
CA TRP A 99 8.37 2.94 -6.57
C TRP A 99 7.62 2.26 -5.44
N ASN A 100 8.11 2.46 -4.22
CA ASN A 100 7.58 1.88 -3.00
C ASN A 100 7.18 2.98 -2.01
N THR A 101 6.32 2.65 -1.07
CA THR A 101 6.18 3.36 0.20
C THR A 101 6.82 2.53 1.31
N CYS A 102 7.07 3.13 2.46
CA CYS A 102 7.67 2.45 3.60
C CYS A 102 6.68 2.36 4.77
N ARG A 103 6.27 1.16 5.15
CA ARG A 103 5.42 0.92 6.33
C ARG A 103 6.28 0.61 7.53
N CYS A 104 6.13 1.38 8.59
CA CYS A 104 6.76 1.15 9.87
C CYS A 104 5.89 0.26 10.74
N VAL A 105 6.54 -0.68 11.41
CA VAL A 105 5.94 -1.59 12.39
C VAL A 105 6.80 -1.52 13.63
N CYS A 106 6.19 -1.27 14.77
CA CYS A 106 6.86 -1.33 16.05
C CYS A 106 6.16 -2.34 16.96
N GLU A 107 6.97 -3.00 17.78
CA GLU A 107 6.53 -4.01 18.74
C GLU A 107 6.97 -3.55 20.14
N TYR A 108 6.13 -3.79 21.15
CA TYR A 108 6.42 -3.48 22.56
C TYR A 108 6.94 -4.72 23.31
#